data_AF-A0A840XKV1-F1
#
_entry.id   AF-A0A840XKV1-F1
#
_cell.length_a   1.000
_cell.length_b   1.000
_cell.length_c   1.000
_cell.angle_alpha   90.00
_cell.angle_beta   90.00
_cell.angle_gamma   90.00
#
_symmetry.space_group_name_H-M   'P 1'
#
loop_
_entity.id
_entity.type
_entity.pdbx_description
1 polymer ?
#
loop_
_entity_poly.entity_id
_entity_poly.type
_entity_poly.pdbx_seq_one_letter_code
_entity_poly.pdbx_strand_id
1 'polypeptide(L)'
;METLSLEEVELLADATSEELAQLMWTATCRRYALIAEFAEEVLRDRFLLMQTELAHEHFDAFVSGKSLWHDELSELEPATFRKLRSNLFTMLREGNLISEGGTIIPTVLSVRVKEHLVRRTPSDVRFFPTREIA
;
A
#
# COMPACT_ATOMS: atom_id res chain seq x y z
N MET A 1 7.55 9.74 -9.39
CA MET A 1 7.66 11.21 -9.25
C MET A 1 6.60 11.96 -10.07
N GLU A 2 6.07 11.42 -11.18
CA GLU A 2 5.04 12.12 -12.00
C GLU A 2 3.62 12.19 -11.38
N THR A 3 3.36 11.49 -10.29
CA THR A 3 2.05 11.48 -9.61
C THR A 3 1.99 12.43 -8.40
N LEU A 4 3.10 13.09 -8.06
CA LEU A 4 3.15 14.05 -6.97
C LEU A 4 2.85 15.46 -7.51
N SER A 5 1.81 16.09 -6.97
CA SER A 5 1.46 17.50 -7.13
C SER A 5 2.56 18.42 -6.58
N LEU A 6 2.54 19.67 -7.02
CA LEU A 6 3.51 20.69 -6.58
C LEU A 6 3.45 20.91 -5.05
N GLU A 7 2.26 20.83 -4.44
CA GLU A 7 2.07 20.87 -2.99
C GLU A 7 2.73 19.67 -2.26
N GLU A 8 2.78 18.48 -2.88
CA GLU A 8 3.50 17.33 -2.31
C GLU A 8 5.01 17.55 -2.35
N VAL A 9 5.54 18.22 -3.38
CA VAL A 9 6.97 18.57 -3.49
C VAL A 9 7.37 19.63 -2.46
N GLU A 10 6.48 20.56 -2.13
CA GLU A 10 6.70 21.54 -1.05
C GLU A 10 6.56 20.91 0.34
N LEU A 11 5.61 19.97 0.53
CA LEU A 11 5.51 19.20 1.77
C LEU A 11 6.79 18.38 2.03
N LEU A 12 7.41 17.88 0.96
CA LEU A 12 8.63 17.08 0.98
C LEU A 12 9.88 17.83 1.45
N ALA A 13 9.89 19.16 1.38
CA ALA A 13 11.06 19.95 1.80
C ALA A 13 11.35 19.84 3.32
N ASP A 14 10.29 19.69 4.13
CA ASP A 14 10.36 19.54 5.59
C ASP A 14 9.69 18.24 6.10
N ALA A 15 9.37 17.30 5.20
CA ALA A 15 8.72 16.05 5.58
C ALA A 15 9.67 15.16 6.41
N THR A 16 9.13 14.54 7.45
CA THR A 16 9.84 13.45 8.13
C THR A 16 9.99 12.25 7.20
N SER A 17 10.97 11.38 7.48
CA SER A 17 11.13 10.13 6.72
C SER A 17 9.87 9.26 6.71
N GLU A 18 9.08 9.30 7.81
CA GLU A 18 7.81 8.58 7.91
C GLU A 18 6.73 9.18 7.01
N GLU A 19 6.59 10.51 6.98
CA GLU A 19 5.65 11.19 6.08
C GLU A 19 6.03 10.97 4.60
N LEU A 20 7.32 11.00 4.28
CA LEU A 20 7.82 10.66 2.94
C LEU A 20 7.44 9.23 2.56
N ALA A 21 7.64 8.26 3.45
CA ALA A 21 7.27 6.87 3.22
C ALA A 21 5.76 6.71 2.98
N GLN A 22 4.92 7.40 3.76
CA GLN A 22 3.47 7.40 3.59
C GLN A 22 3.05 8.00 2.24
N LEU A 23 3.65 9.12 1.84
CA LEU A 23 3.37 9.76 0.54
C LEU A 23 3.83 8.90 -0.64
N MET A 24 4.99 8.26 -0.53
CA MET A 24 5.53 7.36 -1.56
C MET A 24 4.69 6.09 -1.72
N TRP A 25 4.23 5.50 -0.60
CA TRP A 25 3.30 4.38 -0.61
C TRP A 25 1.99 4.77 -1.30
N THR A 26 1.40 5.90 -0.90
CA THR A 26 0.18 6.42 -1.53
C THR A 26 0.34 6.62 -3.04
N ALA A 27 1.45 7.23 -3.46
CA ALA A 27 1.74 7.45 -4.87
C ALA A 27 1.87 6.13 -5.66
N THR A 28 2.38 5.08 -5.02
CA THR A 28 2.50 3.73 -5.58
C THR A 28 1.11 3.10 -5.75
N CYS A 29 0.26 3.14 -4.72
CA CYS A 29 -1.12 2.65 -4.80
C CYS A 29 -1.91 3.37 -5.91
N ARG A 30 -1.79 4.70 -6.01
CA ARG A 30 -2.44 5.48 -7.09
C ARG A 30 -1.95 5.10 -8.49
N ARG A 31 -0.70 4.67 -8.63
CA ARG A 31 -0.09 4.33 -9.93
C ARG A 31 -0.41 2.90 -10.39
N TYR A 32 -0.66 1.98 -9.45
CA TYR A 32 -0.84 0.56 -9.71
C TYR A 32 -2.06 0.02 -8.96
N ALA A 33 -3.16 -0.18 -9.67
CA ALA A 33 -4.44 -0.65 -9.11
C ALA A 33 -4.31 -1.94 -8.29
N LEU A 34 -3.53 -2.92 -8.77
CA LEU A 34 -3.28 -4.17 -8.05
C LEU A 34 -2.67 -3.95 -6.66
N ILE A 35 -1.79 -2.95 -6.51
CA ILE A 35 -1.17 -2.62 -5.21
C ILE A 35 -2.18 -1.89 -4.31
N ALA A 36 -2.98 -0.97 -4.86
CA ALA A 36 -4.06 -0.32 -4.11
C ALA A 36 -5.08 -1.32 -3.58
N GLU A 37 -5.53 -2.25 -4.44
CA GLU A 37 -6.46 -3.32 -4.07
C GLU A 37 -5.86 -4.23 -3.01
N PHE A 38 -4.60 -4.64 -3.14
CA PHE A 38 -3.94 -5.43 -2.10
C PHE A 38 -3.83 -4.68 -0.76
N ALA A 39 -3.58 -3.37 -0.81
CA ALA A 39 -3.49 -2.54 0.38
C ALA A 39 -4.85 -2.48 1.12
N GLU A 40 -5.95 -2.35 0.40
CA GLU A 40 -7.29 -2.27 0.96
C GLU A 40 -7.84 -3.66 1.36
N GLU A 41 -7.86 -4.61 0.42
CA GLU A 41 -8.51 -5.93 0.57
C GLU A 41 -7.70 -6.93 1.40
N VAL A 42 -6.39 -6.71 1.56
CA VAL A 42 -5.52 -7.65 2.30
C VAL A 42 -4.86 -6.97 3.48
N LEU A 43 -4.03 -5.95 3.25
CA LEU A 43 -3.26 -5.33 4.34
C LEU A 43 -4.20 -4.68 5.38
N ARG A 44 -5.11 -3.82 4.95
CA ARG A 44 -6.02 -3.10 5.86
C ARG A 44 -7.07 -4.03 6.45
N ASP A 45 -7.68 -4.91 5.67
CA ASP A 45 -8.66 -5.87 6.18
C ASP A 45 -8.07 -6.77 7.28
N ARG A 46 -6.86 -7.30 7.08
CA ARG A 46 -6.17 -8.09 8.11
C ARG A 46 -5.91 -7.27 9.37
N PHE A 47 -5.46 -6.03 9.23
CA PHE A 47 -5.32 -5.11 10.36
C PHE A 47 -6.64 -4.89 11.11
N LEU A 48 -7.75 -4.65 10.39
CA LEU A 48 -9.07 -4.43 10.98
C LEU A 48 -9.58 -5.69 11.71
N LEU A 49 -9.28 -6.87 11.17
CA LEU A 49 -9.58 -8.18 11.76
C LEU A 49 -8.58 -8.62 12.84
N MET A 50 -7.61 -7.79 13.21
CA MET A 50 -6.55 -8.10 14.18
C MET A 50 -5.68 -9.31 13.78
N GLN A 51 -5.59 -9.60 12.49
CA GLN A 51 -4.67 -10.58 11.92
C GLN A 51 -3.32 -9.88 11.68
N THR A 52 -2.36 -10.12 12.57
CA THR A 52 -1.12 -9.33 12.60
C THR A 52 -0.08 -9.75 11.57
N GLU A 53 -0.22 -10.93 10.96
CA GLU A 53 0.80 -11.45 10.04
C GLU A 53 0.41 -11.20 8.59
N LEU A 54 1.35 -10.75 7.78
CA LEU A 54 1.25 -10.63 6.33
C LEU A 54 2.41 -11.38 5.68
N ALA A 55 2.08 -12.53 5.08
CA ALA A 55 3.01 -13.41 4.39
C ALA A 55 2.73 -13.50 2.88
N HIS A 56 3.71 -13.99 2.12
CA HIS A 56 3.62 -14.17 0.67
C HIS A 56 2.39 -14.96 0.21
N GLU A 57 1.93 -15.94 1.00
CA GLU A 57 0.73 -16.73 0.69
C GLU A 57 -0.55 -15.89 0.58
N HIS A 58 -0.64 -14.77 1.32
CA HIS A 58 -1.79 -13.87 1.24
C HIS A 58 -1.81 -13.12 -0.10
N PHE A 59 -0.63 -12.78 -0.62
CA PHE A 59 -0.50 -12.23 -1.96
C PHE A 59 -0.86 -13.27 -3.03
N ASP A 60 -0.38 -14.50 -2.87
CA ASP A 60 -0.69 -15.59 -3.79
C ASP A 60 -2.20 -15.89 -3.84
N ALA A 61 -2.86 -15.92 -2.68
CA ALA A 61 -4.31 -16.08 -2.57
C ALA A 61 -5.07 -14.90 -3.19
N PHE A 62 -4.64 -13.66 -2.93
CA PHE A 62 -5.23 -12.45 -3.50
C PHE A 62 -5.20 -12.47 -5.03
N VAL A 63 -4.04 -12.72 -5.64
CA VAL A 63 -3.93 -12.75 -7.11
C VAL A 63 -4.68 -13.94 -7.71
N SER A 64 -4.65 -15.10 -7.06
CA SER A 64 -5.45 -16.26 -7.50
C SER A 64 -6.94 -16.00 -7.44
N GLY A 65 -7.41 -15.19 -6.47
CA GLY A 65 -8.79 -14.74 -6.40
C GLY A 65 -9.16 -13.79 -7.54
N LYS A 66 -8.23 -12.93 -7.98
CA LYS A 66 -8.43 -11.97 -9.09
C LYS A 66 -8.31 -12.62 -10.48
N SER A 67 -7.48 -13.65 -10.64
CA SER A 67 -7.31 -14.37 -11.94
C SER A 67 -8.54 -15.16 -12.37
N LEU A 68 -9.47 -15.44 -11.44
CA LEU A 68 -10.81 -15.96 -11.76
C LEU A 68 -11.67 -14.95 -12.55
N TRP A 69 -11.28 -13.67 -12.58
CA TRP A 69 -12.05 -12.57 -13.17
C TRP A 69 -11.27 -11.72 -14.19
N HIS A 70 -9.95 -11.90 -14.30
CA HIS A 70 -9.08 -11.14 -15.19
C HIS A 70 -8.08 -12.06 -15.94
N ASP A 71 -8.34 -12.31 -17.23
CA ASP A 71 -7.51 -13.16 -18.10
C ASP A 71 -6.05 -12.68 -18.19
N GLU A 72 -5.81 -11.37 -18.06
CA GLU A 72 -4.49 -10.72 -18.06
C GLU A 72 -3.56 -11.20 -16.93
N LEU A 73 -4.13 -11.70 -15.82
CA LEU A 73 -3.36 -12.26 -14.71
C LEU A 73 -3.09 -13.76 -14.87
N SER A 74 -3.85 -14.45 -15.71
CA SER A 74 -3.68 -15.88 -15.96
C SER A 74 -2.47 -16.20 -16.85
N GLU A 75 -2.00 -15.21 -17.63
CA GLU A 75 -0.85 -15.32 -18.54
C GLU A 75 0.48 -14.87 -17.92
N LEU A 76 0.49 -14.42 -16.65
CA LEU A 76 1.73 -13.97 -16.01
C LEU A 76 2.71 -15.13 -15.83
N GLU A 77 3.88 -14.99 -16.45
CA GLU A 77 4.97 -15.96 -16.27
C GLU A 77 5.34 -16.06 -14.77
N PRO A 78 5.58 -17.27 -14.23
CA PRO A 78 5.91 -17.47 -12.82
C PRO A 78 7.08 -16.61 -12.30
N ALA A 79 8.01 -16.24 -13.18
CA ALA A 79 9.12 -15.35 -12.86
C ALA A 79 8.66 -13.90 -12.62
N THR A 80 7.76 -13.38 -13.46
CA THR A 80 7.17 -12.04 -13.33
C THR A 80 6.33 -11.94 -12.06
N PHE A 81 5.55 -12.98 -11.77
CA PHE A 81 4.75 -13.07 -10.55
C PHE A 81 5.62 -13.00 -9.27
N ARG A 82 6.68 -13.82 -9.21
CA ARG A 82 7.63 -13.80 -8.08
C ARG A 82 8.30 -12.45 -7.90
N LYS A 83 8.66 -11.78 -9.00
CA LYS A 83 9.28 -10.45 -8.95
C LYS A 83 8.30 -9.40 -8.44
N LEU A 84 7.05 -9.43 -8.91
CA LEU A 84 6.02 -8.50 -8.47
C LEU A 84 5.72 -8.65 -6.97
N ARG A 85 5.59 -9.90 -6.50
CA ARG A 85 5.45 -10.20 -5.06
C ARG A 85 6.64 -9.69 -4.26
N SER A 86 7.86 -9.99 -4.69
CA SER A 86 9.08 -9.53 -4.00
C SER A 86 9.12 -8.01 -3.90
N ASN A 87 8.85 -7.31 -5.01
CA ASN A 87 8.86 -5.85 -5.04
C ASN A 87 7.80 -5.26 -4.11
N LEU A 88 6.58 -5.83 -4.10
CA LEU A 88 5.51 -5.40 -3.20
C LEU A 88 5.93 -5.51 -1.73
N PHE A 89 6.47 -6.65 -1.31
CA PHE A 89 6.91 -6.84 0.07
C PHE A 89 8.11 -5.94 0.43
N THR A 90 8.98 -5.63 -0.51
CA THR A 90 10.01 -4.58 -0.31
C THR A 90 9.36 -3.22 -0.06
N MET A 91 8.41 -2.80 -0.91
CA MET A 91 7.71 -1.52 -0.76
C MET A 91 6.93 -1.43 0.57
N LEU A 92 6.30 -2.51 1.02
CA LEU A 92 5.61 -2.56 2.31
C LEU A 92 6.56 -2.36 3.50
N ARG A 93 7.77 -2.93 3.45
CA ARG A 93 8.80 -2.73 4.49
C ARG A 93 9.36 -1.31 4.46
N GLU A 94 9.70 -0.80 3.27
CA GLU A 94 10.17 0.58 3.08
C GLU A 94 9.12 1.61 3.52
N GLY A 95 7.83 1.29 3.35
CA GLY A 95 6.70 2.07 3.81
C GLY A 95 6.42 1.99 5.32
N ASN A 96 7.19 1.19 6.07
CA ASN A 96 6.95 0.88 7.49
C ASN A 96 5.53 0.34 7.76
N LEU A 97 4.99 -0.45 6.83
CA LEU A 97 3.64 -1.04 6.91
C LEU A 97 3.69 -2.47 7.45
N ILE A 98 4.83 -3.14 7.27
CA ILE A 98 5.14 -4.43 7.86
C ILE A 98 6.58 -4.46 8.39
N SER A 99 6.83 -5.28 9.40
CA SER A 99 8.18 -5.58 9.89
C SER A 99 8.92 -6.52 8.94
N GLU A 100 10.22 -6.72 9.18
CA GLU A 100 11.01 -7.74 8.48
C GLU A 100 10.40 -9.15 8.62
N GLY A 101 9.76 -9.43 9.77
CA GLY A 101 9.08 -10.69 10.05
C GLY A 101 7.71 -10.83 9.38
N GLY A 102 7.20 -9.80 8.70
CA GLY A 102 5.87 -9.79 8.10
C GLY A 102 4.75 -9.33 9.05
N THR A 103 5.07 -8.87 10.25
CA THR A 103 4.07 -8.35 11.20
C THR A 103 3.58 -6.97 10.73
N ILE A 104 2.28 -6.79 10.58
CA ILE A 104 1.65 -5.52 10.21
C ILE A 104 1.91 -4.46 11.28
N ILE A 105 2.39 -3.31 10.84
CA ILE A 105 2.66 -2.14 11.69
C ILE A 105 1.50 -1.15 11.50
N PRO A 106 0.70 -0.86 12.55
CA PRO A 106 -0.37 0.12 12.45
C PRO A 106 0.18 1.49 12.06
N THR A 107 -0.46 2.14 11.08
CA THR A 107 -0.02 3.47 10.63
C THR A 107 -0.74 4.55 11.42
N VAL A 108 0.04 5.48 11.98
CA VAL A 108 -0.45 6.75 12.49
C VAL A 108 -0.17 7.81 11.43
N LEU A 109 -1.22 8.31 10.79
CA LEU A 109 -1.07 9.37 9.79
C LEU A 109 -0.83 10.69 10.51
N SER A 110 0.19 11.45 10.09
CA SER A 110 0.34 12.81 10.57
C SER A 110 -0.87 13.64 10.14
N VAL A 111 -1.25 14.65 10.92
CA VAL A 111 -2.37 15.55 10.57
C VAL A 111 -2.17 16.14 9.17
N ARG A 112 -0.92 16.53 8.85
CA ARG A 112 -0.56 17.11 7.54
C ARG A 112 -0.77 16.11 6.40
N VAL A 113 -0.28 14.88 6.54
CA VAL A 113 -0.45 13.83 5.52
C VAL A 113 -1.93 13.49 5.37
N LYS A 114 -2.66 13.32 6.48
CA LYS A 114 -4.09 13.02 6.45
C LYS A 114 -4.89 14.09 5.72
N GLU A 115 -4.72 15.36 6.09
CA GLU A 115 -5.41 16.46 5.43
C GLU A 115 -5.11 16.49 3.93
N HIS A 116 -3.85 16.22 3.56
CA HIS A 116 -3.44 16.13 2.17
C HIS A 116 -4.14 14.99 1.41
N LEU A 117 -4.19 13.78 2.00
CA LEU A 117 -4.91 12.65 1.42
C LEU A 117 -6.39 12.97 1.25
N VAL A 118 -7.04 13.52 2.27
CA VAL A 118 -8.47 13.87 2.24
C VAL A 118 -8.78 14.94 1.19
N ARG A 119 -7.93 15.97 1.05
CA ARG A 119 -8.12 17.01 0.02
C ARG A 119 -8.03 16.45 -1.40
N ARG A 120 -7.13 15.49 -1.64
CA ARG A 120 -6.89 14.95 -2.97
C ARG A 120 -7.86 13.83 -3.32
N THR A 121 -7.86 12.77 -2.51
CA THR A 121 -8.72 11.59 -2.66
C THR A 121 -8.96 10.95 -1.29
N PRO A 122 -10.13 11.18 -0.65
CA PRO A 122 -10.43 10.65 0.68
C PRO A 122 -10.22 9.14 0.83
N SER A 123 -10.48 8.34 -0.21
CA SER A 123 -10.29 6.88 -0.14
C SER A 123 -8.84 6.45 0.07
N ASP A 124 -7.85 7.32 -0.14
CA ASP A 124 -6.44 6.94 -0.03
C ASP A 124 -6.00 6.60 1.41
N VAL A 125 -6.76 7.05 2.41
CA VAL A 125 -6.55 6.63 3.81
C VAL A 125 -6.68 5.11 3.95
N ARG A 126 -7.42 4.45 3.05
CA ARG A 126 -7.65 2.99 3.07
C ARG A 126 -6.47 2.18 2.57
N PHE A 127 -5.42 2.81 2.03
CA PHE A 127 -4.18 2.12 1.69
C PHE A 127 -3.33 1.77 2.92
N PHE A 128 -3.70 2.25 4.10
CA PHE A 128 -2.94 2.08 5.32
C PHE A 128 -3.64 1.13 6.31
N PRO A 129 -2.87 0.37 7.12
CA PRO A 129 -3.37 -0.39 8.27
C PRO A 129 -3.75 0.57 9.41
N THR A 130 -4.85 1.31 9.20
CA THR A 130 -5.40 2.28 10.15
C THR A 130 -6.91 2.15 10.27
N ARG A 131 -7.43 2.51 11.45
CA ARG A 131 -8.87 2.61 11.73
C ARG A 131 -9.44 3.97 11.30
N GLU A 132 -8.58 4.87 10.86
CA GLU A 132 -9.02 6.18 10.40
C GLU A 132 -9.97 6.05 9.21
N ILE A 133 -10.98 6.92 9.25
CA ILE A 133 -11.95 7.13 8.18
C ILE A 133 -11.67 8.53 7.64
N ALA A 134 -11.78 8.68 6.32
CA ALA A 134 -11.59 9.94 5.62
C ALA A 134 -12.79 10.88 5.77
#